data_AF-A0A8T4YV35-F1
#
_entry.id   AF-A0A8T4YV35-F1
#
_cell.length_a   1.000
_cell.length_b   1.000
_cell.length_c   1.000
_cell.angle_alpha   90.00
_cell.angle_beta   90.00
_cell.angle_gamma   90.00
#
_symmetry.space_group_name_H-M   'P 1'
#
loop_
_entity.id
_entity.type
_entity.pdbx_description
1 polymer ?
#
loop_
_entity_poly.entity_id
_entity_poly.type
_entity_poly.pdbx_seq_one_letter_code
_entity_poly.pdbx_strand_id
1 'polypeptide(L)'
;GGSPLKSHCVNAEVTVTVSTAPYFTLSIEPSGRTVHPDGSTTFTVTVGSVNGFHQQVQLAVTGNPAGTTATLSPTEVTPPENGEITSTLTVSTSSTPLFGTFTITVTGASSGFTQQSASATLTVSPLVEPDFAVYVLPTTLSVVRNESGTATIQVVSINNFDESVDLTLLNLPTGVTYSITNPTVAPLPGGYVNTKLTVQTSSSADLGEYAMTLRGTSGSKVHSVNLVLAVINRTVTPIPLRCIIATATYGSEFTPEVQFLRGFRDKRVLATTAGSAFMEVFNAWYYSFSPQIAGWLAVNPAAREVTKILLAPLLAILHLAEISYGALAFSPEAAVTLAGLVASSLIGVVYFGPALAITLRGYTGPTWKKMIRLIAVAWGFSLLLLVSGLAACLLLAVKVAVSILVLATLSSGACLLSIAASRMRLLLRRSI
;
A
#
# COMPACT_ATOMS: atom_id res chain seq x y z
N GLY A 1 -18.58 71.55 -91.91
CA GLY A 1 -19.50 70.40 -91.79
C GLY A 1 -18.71 69.22 -91.30
N GLY A 2 -18.97 68.76 -90.08
CA GLY A 2 -18.33 67.59 -89.47
C GLY A 2 -19.19 67.16 -88.30
N SER A 3 -20.05 66.18 -88.51
CA SER A 3 -20.97 65.66 -87.50
C SER A 3 -20.21 64.80 -86.47
N PRO A 4 -20.46 64.91 -85.16
CA PRO A 4 -19.90 63.96 -84.20
C PRO A 4 -20.64 62.62 -84.26
N LEU A 5 -19.86 61.53 -84.25
CA LEU A 5 -20.29 60.14 -84.24
C LEU A 5 -21.16 59.83 -83.01
N LYS A 6 -22.32 59.22 -83.24
CA LYS A 6 -23.14 58.62 -82.17
C LYS A 6 -22.40 57.39 -81.62
N SER A 7 -21.95 57.47 -80.37
CA SER A 7 -21.48 56.32 -79.61
C SER A 7 -22.68 55.41 -79.32
N HIS A 8 -22.74 54.24 -79.98
CA HIS A 8 -23.63 53.16 -79.58
C HIS A 8 -22.94 52.37 -78.46
N CYS A 9 -23.33 52.62 -77.21
CA CYS A 9 -23.08 51.66 -76.14
C CYS A 9 -24.11 50.54 -76.29
N VAL A 10 -23.65 49.35 -76.67
CA VAL A 10 -24.45 48.12 -76.60
C VAL A 10 -24.14 47.48 -75.25
N ASN A 11 -25.17 47.25 -74.43
CA ASN A 11 -25.01 46.48 -73.21
C ASN A 11 -24.68 45.03 -73.60
N ALA A 12 -23.50 44.55 -73.23
CA ALA A 12 -23.17 43.13 -73.31
C ALA A 12 -23.75 42.43 -72.08
N GLU A 13 -24.83 41.68 -72.26
CA GLU A 13 -25.32 40.77 -71.23
C GLU A 13 -24.44 39.52 -71.22
N VAL A 14 -23.70 39.33 -70.13
CA VAL A 14 -22.98 38.08 -69.84
C VAL A 14 -23.95 37.16 -69.13
N THR A 15 -24.49 36.17 -69.84
CA THR A 15 -25.30 35.11 -69.23
C THR A 15 -24.36 34.11 -68.57
N VAL A 16 -24.26 34.13 -67.24
CA VAL A 16 -23.55 33.09 -66.48
C VAL A 16 -24.49 31.89 -66.37
N THR A 17 -24.34 30.91 -67.26
CA THR A 17 -25.01 29.61 -67.11
C THR A 17 -24.31 28.83 -66.00
N VAL A 18 -24.85 28.88 -64.79
CA VAL A 18 -24.46 27.97 -63.72
C VAL A 18 -24.78 26.56 -64.18
N SER A 19 -23.76 25.71 -64.31
CA SER A 19 -23.94 24.29 -64.62
C SER A 19 -24.60 23.61 -63.42
N THR A 20 -25.93 23.46 -63.46
CA THR A 20 -26.72 22.76 -62.44
C THR A 20 -26.75 21.27 -62.73
N ALA A 21 -25.59 20.63 -62.77
CA ALA A 21 -25.54 19.17 -62.89
C ALA A 21 -26.29 18.53 -61.69
N PRO A 22 -27.16 17.53 -61.91
CA PRO A 22 -27.80 16.79 -60.82
C PRO A 22 -26.74 16.08 -59.97
N TYR A 23 -26.91 16.08 -58.65
CA TYR A 23 -26.06 15.33 -57.72
C TYR A 23 -26.83 15.01 -56.45
N PHE A 24 -26.27 14.13 -55.62
CA PHE A 24 -26.83 13.81 -54.31
C PHE A 24 -25.87 14.21 -53.20
N THR A 25 -26.40 14.36 -52.00
CA THR A 25 -25.66 14.56 -50.75
C THR A 25 -25.83 13.35 -49.85
N LEU A 26 -24.87 13.14 -48.95
CA LEU A 26 -24.91 12.09 -47.95
C LEU A 26 -24.54 12.68 -46.59
N SER A 27 -25.33 12.40 -45.56
CA SER A 27 -25.04 12.75 -44.18
C SER A 27 -25.34 11.60 -43.24
N ILE A 28 -24.73 11.62 -42.05
CA ILE A 28 -24.93 10.61 -41.01
C ILE A 28 -25.09 11.32 -39.66
N GLU A 29 -26.14 10.98 -38.91
CA GLU A 29 -26.47 11.58 -37.62
C GLU A 29 -26.87 10.50 -36.60
N PRO A 30 -26.38 10.55 -35.35
CA PRO A 30 -25.47 11.54 -34.81
C PRO A 30 -24.02 11.39 -35.29
N SER A 31 -23.26 12.49 -35.24
CA SER A 31 -21.81 12.50 -35.55
C SER A 31 -20.97 11.54 -34.68
N GLY A 32 -21.52 11.05 -33.56
CA GLY A 32 -20.92 9.96 -32.80
C GLY A 32 -21.86 9.22 -31.84
N ARG A 33 -21.50 7.97 -31.55
CA ARG A 33 -22.16 7.11 -30.54
C ARG A 33 -21.15 6.30 -29.74
N THR A 34 -21.52 5.95 -28.52
CA THR A 34 -20.81 4.96 -27.69
C THR A 34 -21.62 3.67 -27.64
N VAL A 35 -20.94 2.53 -27.68
CA VAL A 35 -21.52 1.19 -27.53
C VAL A 35 -20.62 0.33 -26.62
N HIS A 36 -21.25 -0.55 -25.85
CA HIS A 36 -20.59 -1.49 -24.94
C HIS A 36 -20.60 -2.91 -25.53
N PRO A 37 -19.88 -3.89 -24.97
CA PRO A 37 -19.99 -5.29 -25.37
C PRO A 37 -21.44 -5.80 -25.34
N ASP A 38 -21.77 -6.71 -26.25
CA ASP A 38 -23.11 -7.33 -26.42
C ASP A 38 -24.27 -6.31 -26.62
N GLY A 39 -23.94 -5.10 -27.07
CA GLY A 39 -24.87 -4.00 -27.28
C GLY A 39 -25.10 -3.68 -28.75
N SER A 40 -26.00 -2.72 -29.00
CA SER A 40 -26.21 -2.17 -30.34
C SER A 40 -26.50 -0.68 -30.30
N THR A 41 -26.12 0.04 -31.35
CA THR A 41 -26.46 1.44 -31.56
C THR A 41 -26.86 1.69 -33.01
N THR A 42 -27.54 2.81 -33.27
CA THR A 42 -28.02 3.17 -34.60
C THR A 42 -27.63 4.59 -34.99
N PHE A 43 -27.41 4.76 -36.29
CA PHE A 43 -27.24 6.04 -36.96
C PHE A 43 -28.28 6.17 -38.08
N THR A 44 -28.72 7.40 -38.33
CA THR A 44 -29.55 7.75 -39.48
C THR A 44 -28.65 8.27 -40.59
N VAL A 45 -28.69 7.60 -41.73
CA VAL A 45 -28.01 8.03 -42.96
C VAL A 45 -29.05 8.73 -43.84
N THR A 46 -28.81 9.97 -44.22
CA THR A 46 -29.72 10.75 -45.08
C THR A 46 -29.08 10.95 -46.45
N VAL A 47 -29.84 10.64 -47.50
CA VAL A 47 -29.48 10.90 -48.89
C VAL A 47 -30.38 12.02 -49.41
N GLY A 48 -29.79 13.15 -49.78
CA GLY A 48 -30.52 14.29 -50.35
C GLY A 48 -30.34 14.40 -51.85
N SER A 49 -31.42 14.71 -52.58
CA SER A 49 -31.37 15.07 -53.99
C SER A 49 -31.07 16.56 -54.17
N VAL A 50 -30.18 16.90 -55.09
CA VAL A 50 -29.95 18.28 -55.53
C VAL A 50 -30.03 18.40 -57.05
N ASN A 51 -30.62 19.51 -57.53
CA ASN A 51 -30.81 19.80 -58.95
C ASN A 51 -31.52 18.68 -59.73
N GLY A 52 -32.55 18.08 -59.12
CA GLY A 52 -33.38 17.07 -59.79
C GLY A 52 -32.82 15.64 -59.81
N PHE A 53 -31.84 15.31 -58.96
CA PHE A 53 -31.32 13.95 -58.86
C PHE A 53 -32.37 12.96 -58.34
N HIS A 54 -32.68 11.90 -59.09
CA HIS A 54 -33.68 10.89 -58.69
C HIS A 54 -33.21 9.46 -59.01
N GLN A 55 -31.90 9.23 -59.07
CA GLN A 55 -31.34 7.90 -59.38
C GLN A 55 -31.10 7.09 -58.11
N GLN A 56 -31.06 5.76 -58.26
CA GLN A 56 -30.78 4.85 -57.15
C GLN A 56 -29.34 5.07 -56.62
N VAL A 57 -29.20 5.11 -55.30
CA VAL A 57 -27.94 5.22 -54.56
C VAL A 57 -27.74 3.94 -53.77
N GLN A 58 -26.69 3.19 -54.09
CA GLN A 58 -26.25 2.02 -53.33
C GLN A 58 -25.36 2.46 -52.17
N LEU A 59 -25.70 2.03 -50.96
CA LEU A 59 -25.02 2.40 -49.73
C LEU A 59 -24.13 1.25 -49.25
N ALA A 60 -22.88 1.55 -48.96
CA ALA A 60 -21.93 0.64 -48.36
C ALA A 60 -21.33 1.25 -47.09
N VAL A 61 -21.04 0.42 -46.09
CA VAL A 61 -20.40 0.84 -44.84
C VAL A 61 -19.01 0.22 -44.70
N THR A 62 -18.05 1.00 -44.25
CA THR A 62 -16.66 0.58 -44.01
C THR A 62 -16.14 1.17 -42.69
N GLY A 63 -15.03 0.64 -42.18
CA GLY A 63 -14.39 1.15 -40.95
C GLY A 63 -14.96 0.58 -39.64
N ASN A 64 -15.77 -0.49 -39.70
CA ASN A 64 -16.26 -1.15 -38.49
C ASN A 64 -15.10 -1.88 -37.75
N PRO A 65 -14.97 -1.72 -36.42
CA PRO A 65 -13.93 -2.39 -35.65
C PRO A 65 -14.13 -3.90 -35.56
N ALA A 66 -13.05 -4.62 -35.27
CA ALA A 66 -13.09 -6.05 -35.02
C ALA A 66 -14.06 -6.39 -33.86
N GLY A 67 -14.87 -7.43 -34.04
CA GLY A 67 -15.90 -7.82 -33.08
C GLY A 67 -17.17 -6.98 -33.15
N THR A 68 -17.39 -6.21 -34.23
CA THR A 68 -18.63 -5.48 -34.50
C THR A 68 -19.21 -5.79 -35.89
N THR A 69 -20.53 -5.72 -36.02
CA THR A 69 -21.26 -5.91 -37.27
C THR A 69 -22.07 -4.66 -37.59
N ALA A 70 -21.86 -4.10 -38.79
CA ALA A 70 -22.55 -2.90 -39.28
C ALA A 70 -23.46 -3.25 -40.46
N THR A 71 -24.74 -2.91 -40.37
CA THR A 71 -25.75 -3.24 -41.40
C THR A 71 -26.62 -2.03 -41.71
N LEU A 72 -26.87 -1.79 -43.00
CA LEU A 72 -27.76 -0.73 -43.49
C LEU A 72 -29.13 -1.30 -43.86
N SER A 73 -30.20 -0.60 -43.51
CA SER A 73 -31.57 -0.96 -43.89
C SER A 73 -32.37 0.29 -44.25
N PRO A 74 -32.73 0.50 -45.53
CA PRO A 74 -32.34 -0.29 -46.71
C PRO A 74 -30.89 -0.05 -47.18
N THR A 75 -30.28 -1.02 -47.90
CA THR A 75 -28.94 -0.89 -48.48
C THR A 75 -28.91 -0.04 -49.76
N GLU A 76 -30.07 0.24 -50.34
CA GLU A 76 -30.23 1.05 -51.54
C GLU A 76 -31.42 1.98 -51.35
N VAL A 77 -31.28 3.23 -51.77
CA VAL A 77 -32.32 4.25 -51.66
C VAL A 77 -32.42 5.05 -52.93
N THR A 78 -33.62 5.52 -53.27
CA THR A 78 -33.86 6.44 -54.39
C THR A 78 -34.49 7.70 -53.82
N PRO A 79 -33.76 8.83 -53.72
CA PRO A 79 -34.31 10.05 -53.18
C PRO A 79 -35.39 10.60 -54.13
N PRO A 80 -36.49 11.18 -53.59
CA PRO A 80 -37.43 11.93 -54.41
C PRO A 80 -36.77 13.20 -54.96
N GLU A 81 -37.30 13.72 -56.06
CA GLU A 81 -36.72 14.88 -56.75
C GLU A 81 -36.67 16.08 -55.81
N ASN A 82 -35.46 16.60 -55.57
CA ASN A 82 -35.19 17.68 -54.61
C ASN A 82 -35.70 17.41 -53.18
N GLY A 83 -35.83 16.14 -52.79
CA GLY A 83 -36.16 15.73 -51.43
C GLY A 83 -35.10 14.80 -50.84
N GLU A 84 -35.43 14.21 -49.69
CA GLU A 84 -34.53 13.38 -48.92
C GLU A 84 -35.14 12.01 -48.62
N ILE A 85 -34.30 11.00 -48.49
CA ILE A 85 -34.66 9.65 -48.04
C ILE A 85 -33.61 9.16 -47.05
N THR A 86 -34.02 8.32 -46.10
CA THR A 86 -33.14 7.85 -45.03
C THR A 86 -32.92 6.34 -45.08
N SER A 87 -31.78 5.91 -44.55
CA SER A 87 -31.45 4.53 -44.24
C SER A 87 -30.93 4.43 -42.81
N THR A 88 -31.27 3.36 -42.11
CA THR A 88 -30.76 3.12 -40.75
C THR A 88 -29.51 2.25 -40.80
N LEU A 89 -28.40 2.79 -40.29
CA LEU A 89 -27.18 2.03 -40.01
C LEU A 89 -27.25 1.49 -38.58
N THR A 90 -27.30 0.17 -38.43
CA THR A 90 -27.23 -0.51 -37.14
C THR A 90 -25.84 -1.09 -36.93
N VAL A 91 -25.24 -0.81 -35.79
CA VAL A 91 -23.95 -1.37 -35.38
C VAL A 91 -24.14 -2.18 -34.11
N SER A 92 -23.82 -3.48 -34.16
CA SER A 92 -23.88 -4.41 -33.03
C SER A 92 -22.47 -4.86 -32.64
N THR A 93 -22.26 -5.10 -31.34
CA THR A 93 -20.99 -5.56 -30.77
C THR A 93 -21.10 -6.99 -30.25
N SER A 94 -19.99 -7.72 -30.31
CA SER A 94 -19.82 -9.00 -29.62
C SER A 94 -19.47 -8.80 -28.14
N SER A 95 -19.24 -9.89 -27.41
CA SER A 95 -18.84 -9.89 -25.99
C SER A 95 -17.38 -9.45 -25.77
N THR A 96 -16.55 -9.48 -26.80
CA THR A 96 -15.12 -9.11 -26.74
C THR A 96 -14.72 -8.22 -27.94
N PRO A 97 -15.37 -7.06 -28.14
CA PRO A 97 -15.06 -6.19 -29.26
C PRO A 97 -13.73 -5.47 -29.03
N LEU A 98 -13.10 -4.98 -30.10
CA LEU A 98 -11.93 -4.13 -29.97
C LEU A 98 -12.33 -2.76 -29.39
N PHE A 99 -11.76 -2.40 -28.23
CA PHE A 99 -12.02 -1.12 -27.58
C PHE A 99 -11.26 0.04 -28.24
N GLY A 100 -11.89 1.20 -28.29
CA GLY A 100 -11.31 2.41 -28.88
C GLY A 100 -12.35 3.28 -29.58
N THR A 101 -11.87 4.35 -30.20
CA THR A 101 -12.69 5.22 -31.05
C THR A 101 -12.35 4.95 -32.50
N PHE A 102 -13.38 4.64 -33.28
CA PHE A 102 -13.29 4.26 -34.69
C PHE A 102 -14.12 5.22 -35.54
N THR A 103 -13.70 5.40 -36.79
CA THR A 103 -14.46 6.16 -37.78
C THR A 103 -15.19 5.17 -38.69
N ILE A 104 -16.52 5.24 -38.67
CA ILE A 104 -17.36 4.50 -39.60
C ILE A 104 -17.68 5.42 -40.77
N THR A 105 -17.44 4.95 -41.99
CA THR A 105 -17.70 5.70 -43.20
C THR A 105 -18.78 4.99 -44.01
N VAL A 106 -19.85 5.71 -44.32
CA VAL A 106 -20.87 5.28 -45.27
C VAL A 106 -20.58 5.94 -46.61
N THR A 107 -20.52 5.14 -47.66
CA THR A 107 -20.30 5.58 -49.04
C THR A 107 -21.57 5.30 -49.85
N GLY A 108 -22.07 6.34 -50.53
CA GLY A 108 -23.15 6.24 -51.50
C GLY A 108 -22.58 6.27 -52.92
N ALA A 109 -22.99 5.32 -53.76
CA ALA A 109 -22.62 5.25 -55.16
C ALA A 109 -23.86 5.22 -56.06
N SER A 110 -23.85 5.99 -57.14
CA SER A 110 -24.90 6.00 -58.16
C SER A 110 -24.27 6.01 -59.55
N SER A 111 -24.85 5.27 -60.50
CA SER A 111 -24.28 5.10 -61.84
C SER A 111 -24.20 6.44 -62.59
N GLY A 112 -23.00 6.83 -63.01
CA GLY A 112 -22.77 8.08 -63.73
C GLY A 112 -22.64 9.34 -62.86
N PHE A 113 -22.65 9.19 -61.52
CA PHE A 113 -22.47 10.30 -60.57
C PHE A 113 -21.28 10.06 -59.64
N THR A 114 -20.69 11.15 -59.15
CA THR A 114 -19.59 11.09 -58.18
C THR A 114 -20.07 10.47 -56.86
N GLN A 115 -19.27 9.56 -56.31
CA GLN A 115 -19.55 8.97 -54.98
C GLN A 115 -19.52 10.05 -53.90
N GLN A 116 -20.40 9.90 -52.92
CA GLN A 116 -20.41 10.73 -51.72
C GLN A 116 -20.13 9.86 -50.50
N SER A 117 -19.50 10.43 -49.49
CA SER A 117 -19.21 9.73 -48.25
C SER A 117 -19.50 10.62 -47.04
N ALA A 118 -20.04 10.00 -46.00
CA ALA A 118 -20.29 10.61 -44.71
C ALA A 118 -19.69 9.73 -43.61
N SER A 119 -19.16 10.33 -42.56
CA SER A 119 -18.49 9.59 -41.49
C SER A 119 -19.03 9.96 -40.11
N ALA A 120 -19.13 8.97 -39.23
CA ALA A 120 -19.46 9.13 -37.83
C ALA A 120 -18.42 8.43 -36.95
N THR A 121 -18.34 8.86 -35.69
CA THR A 121 -17.45 8.26 -34.69
C THR A 121 -18.18 7.18 -33.89
N LEU A 122 -17.63 5.98 -33.82
CA LEU A 122 -18.08 4.91 -32.94
C LEU A 122 -17.04 4.72 -31.83
N THR A 123 -17.44 4.97 -30.59
CA THR A 123 -16.62 4.64 -29.42
C THR A 123 -17.07 3.31 -28.85
N VAL A 124 -16.20 2.32 -28.89
CA VAL A 124 -16.41 1.03 -28.23
C VAL A 124 -15.67 1.07 -26.90
N SER A 125 -16.41 1.11 -25.80
CA SER A 125 -15.84 1.22 -24.45
C SER A 125 -16.16 -0.02 -23.64
N PRO A 126 -15.22 -0.52 -22.80
CA PRO A 126 -15.53 -1.61 -21.88
C PRO A 126 -16.70 -1.22 -20.97
N LEU A 127 -17.51 -2.21 -20.60
CA LEU A 127 -18.49 -2.05 -19.54
C LEU A 127 -17.73 -2.10 -18.21
N VAL A 128 -17.70 -0.97 -17.51
CA VAL A 128 -17.09 -0.90 -16.19
C VAL A 128 -18.19 -1.19 -15.17
N GLU A 129 -18.25 -2.44 -14.71
CA GLU A 129 -19.27 -2.82 -13.73
C GLU A 129 -19.02 -2.14 -12.36
N PRO A 130 -20.08 -1.71 -11.67
CA PRO A 130 -20.01 -1.35 -10.26
C PRO A 130 -19.43 -2.52 -9.46
N ASP A 131 -18.51 -2.23 -8.54
CA ASP A 131 -17.91 -3.22 -7.64
C ASP A 131 -17.57 -2.59 -6.29
N PHE A 132 -17.12 -3.39 -5.32
CA PHE A 132 -16.72 -2.89 -4.01
C PHE A 132 -15.41 -3.52 -3.55
N ALA A 133 -14.77 -2.88 -2.57
CA ALA A 133 -13.64 -3.46 -1.84
C ALA A 133 -13.92 -3.48 -0.34
N VAL A 134 -13.37 -4.47 0.36
CA VAL A 134 -13.50 -4.64 1.81
C VAL A 134 -12.13 -4.58 2.46
N TYR A 135 -12.00 -3.74 3.49
CA TYR A 135 -10.79 -3.60 4.31
C TYR A 135 -11.12 -3.81 5.78
N VAL A 136 -10.13 -4.22 6.57
CA VAL A 136 -10.25 -4.36 8.03
C VAL A 136 -9.01 -3.80 8.71
N LEU A 137 -9.21 -3.00 9.76
CA LEU A 137 -8.13 -2.39 10.54
C LEU A 137 -8.42 -2.47 12.05
N PRO A 138 -7.51 -3.02 12.87
CA PRO A 138 -6.25 -3.67 12.48
C PRO A 138 -6.48 -5.04 11.82
N THR A 139 -5.56 -5.47 10.94
CA THR A 139 -5.56 -6.82 10.34
C THR A 139 -5.06 -7.90 11.32
N THR A 140 -4.56 -7.51 12.48
CA THR A 140 -4.20 -8.42 13.58
C THR A 140 -4.88 -7.93 14.86
N LEU A 141 -5.66 -8.80 15.48
CA LEU A 141 -6.38 -8.53 16.73
C LEU A 141 -5.83 -9.43 17.83
N SER A 142 -5.35 -8.85 18.93
CA SER A 142 -4.92 -9.59 20.11
C SER A 142 -6.02 -9.53 21.16
N VAL A 143 -6.62 -10.67 21.49
CA VAL A 143 -7.71 -10.74 22.46
C VAL A 143 -7.33 -11.68 23.59
N VAL A 144 -7.46 -11.19 24.82
CA VAL A 144 -7.27 -12.01 26.00
C VAL A 144 -8.48 -12.92 26.17
N ARG A 145 -8.26 -14.18 26.55
CA ARG A 145 -9.29 -15.16 26.86
C ARG A 145 -10.34 -14.60 27.83
N ASN A 146 -11.63 -14.81 27.54
CA ASN A 146 -12.78 -14.20 28.23
C ASN A 146 -12.95 -12.68 28.01
N GLU A 147 -12.18 -12.07 27.12
CA GLU A 147 -12.36 -10.67 26.73
C GLU A 147 -12.81 -10.55 25.26
N SER A 148 -13.07 -9.30 24.87
CA SER A 148 -13.42 -8.93 23.50
C SER A 148 -12.43 -7.92 22.93
N GLY A 149 -12.07 -8.08 21.65
CA GLY A 149 -11.36 -7.09 20.85
C GLY A 149 -12.25 -6.54 19.75
N THR A 150 -11.85 -5.41 19.16
CA THR A 150 -12.63 -4.76 18.11
C THR A 150 -11.75 -4.33 16.94
N ALA A 151 -12.28 -4.43 15.73
CA ALA A 151 -11.67 -3.92 14.50
C ALA A 151 -12.71 -3.10 13.70
N THR A 152 -12.25 -2.18 12.88
CA THR A 152 -13.09 -1.42 11.94
C THR A 152 -13.03 -2.09 10.57
N ILE A 153 -14.20 -2.39 10.02
CA ILE A 153 -14.39 -2.82 8.64
C ILE A 153 -14.72 -1.58 7.82
N GLN A 154 -14.10 -1.43 6.66
CA GLN A 154 -14.42 -0.40 5.68
C GLN A 154 -14.83 -1.05 4.36
N VAL A 155 -15.98 -0.65 3.83
CA VAL A 155 -16.46 -1.04 2.50
C VAL A 155 -16.36 0.18 1.60
N VAL A 156 -15.67 0.04 0.47
CA VAL A 156 -15.38 1.14 -0.48
C VAL A 156 -16.11 0.89 -1.78
N SER A 157 -16.80 1.91 -2.30
CA SER A 157 -17.46 1.91 -3.60
C SER A 157 -16.42 2.01 -4.72
N ILE A 158 -16.52 1.14 -5.71
CA ILE A 158 -15.74 1.18 -6.95
C ILE A 158 -16.73 1.36 -8.10
N ASN A 159 -16.46 2.30 -9.01
CA ASN A 159 -17.32 2.62 -10.15
C ASN A 159 -18.77 2.95 -9.76
N ASN A 160 -18.95 3.79 -8.72
CA ASN A 160 -20.24 4.24 -8.20
C ASN A 160 -21.17 3.13 -7.66
N PHE A 161 -20.61 1.99 -7.26
CA PHE A 161 -21.35 0.96 -6.55
C PHE A 161 -22.00 1.49 -5.26
N ASP A 162 -23.30 1.25 -5.10
CA ASP A 162 -24.12 1.70 -3.98
C ASP A 162 -25.06 0.61 -3.44
N GLU A 163 -24.89 -0.62 -3.91
CA GLU A 163 -25.67 -1.78 -3.47
C GLU A 163 -25.27 -2.27 -2.08
N SER A 164 -26.13 -3.06 -1.45
CA SER A 164 -25.87 -3.62 -0.13
C SER A 164 -24.80 -4.72 -0.16
N VAL A 165 -23.92 -4.71 0.83
CA VAL A 165 -22.85 -5.68 1.04
C VAL A 165 -23.06 -6.38 2.38
N ASP A 166 -23.27 -7.69 2.33
CA ASP A 166 -23.38 -8.57 3.49
C ASP A 166 -21.99 -9.01 3.96
N LEU A 167 -21.67 -8.72 5.22
CA LEU A 167 -20.38 -9.00 5.84
C LEU A 167 -20.47 -10.22 6.75
N THR A 168 -19.60 -11.20 6.50
CA THR A 168 -19.52 -12.45 7.27
C THR A 168 -18.08 -12.76 7.65
N LEU A 169 -17.85 -13.23 8.87
CA LEU A 169 -16.52 -13.68 9.31
C LEU A 169 -16.50 -15.22 9.28
N LEU A 170 -15.48 -15.78 8.65
CA LEU A 170 -15.31 -17.22 8.45
C LEU A 170 -14.03 -17.71 9.16
N ASN A 171 -13.93 -19.04 9.29
CA ASN A 171 -12.79 -19.73 9.90
C ASN A 171 -12.57 -19.34 11.37
N LEU A 172 -13.66 -19.22 12.14
CA LEU A 172 -13.56 -18.96 13.57
C LEU A 172 -12.98 -20.17 14.32
N PRO A 173 -12.00 -19.95 15.23
CA PRO A 173 -11.52 -21.01 16.10
C PRO A 173 -12.55 -21.39 17.17
N THR A 174 -12.36 -22.57 17.77
CA THR A 174 -13.18 -23.06 18.87
C THR A 174 -13.15 -22.08 20.05
N GLY A 175 -14.31 -21.82 20.65
CA GLY A 175 -14.44 -20.88 21.78
C GLY A 175 -14.37 -19.40 21.41
N VAL A 176 -14.42 -19.04 20.13
CA VAL A 176 -14.47 -17.64 19.68
C VAL A 176 -15.80 -17.34 19.01
N THR A 177 -16.40 -16.22 19.37
CA THR A 177 -17.61 -15.68 18.75
C THR A 177 -17.33 -14.28 18.17
N TYR A 178 -18.18 -13.82 17.27
CA TYR A 178 -18.08 -12.47 16.72
C TYR A 178 -19.44 -11.80 16.57
N SER A 179 -19.43 -10.48 16.52
CA SER A 179 -20.57 -9.68 16.11
C SER A 179 -20.09 -8.52 15.23
N ILE A 180 -20.82 -8.22 14.18
CA ILE A 180 -20.61 -7.04 13.34
C ILE A 180 -21.79 -6.12 13.61
N THR A 181 -21.52 -4.89 14.03
CA THR A 181 -22.57 -3.85 14.08
C THR A 181 -23.07 -3.65 12.65
N ASN A 182 -24.38 -3.64 12.37
CA ASN A 182 -24.89 -3.49 11.00
C ASN A 182 -24.16 -4.40 9.98
N PRO A 183 -24.39 -5.72 9.99
CA PRO A 183 -23.66 -6.66 9.15
C PRO A 183 -23.90 -6.46 7.64
N THR A 184 -24.96 -5.73 7.28
CA THR A 184 -25.26 -5.33 5.91
C THR A 184 -25.09 -3.81 5.79
N VAL A 185 -24.19 -3.37 4.90
CA VAL A 185 -23.90 -1.95 4.67
C VAL A 185 -23.88 -1.62 3.19
N ALA A 186 -24.29 -0.42 2.82
CA ALA A 186 -24.18 0.10 1.45
C ALA A 186 -23.25 1.31 1.46
N PRO A 187 -22.15 1.31 0.68
CA PRO A 187 -21.31 2.49 0.54
C PRO A 187 -22.03 3.58 -0.27
N LEU A 188 -21.67 4.85 -0.05
CA LEU A 188 -22.09 5.92 -0.94
C LEU A 188 -21.41 5.75 -2.32
N PRO A 189 -22.05 6.14 -3.44
CA PRO A 189 -21.42 6.12 -4.76
C PRO A 189 -20.07 6.87 -4.75
N GLY A 190 -18.97 6.17 -5.07
CA GLY A 190 -17.61 6.71 -5.04
C GLY A 190 -17.04 6.99 -3.64
N GLY A 191 -17.77 6.62 -2.59
CA GLY A 191 -17.41 6.82 -1.18
C GLY A 191 -17.13 5.51 -0.44
N TYR A 192 -17.28 5.54 0.88
CA TYR A 192 -17.08 4.38 1.75
C TYR A 192 -18.04 4.40 2.94
N VAL A 193 -18.25 3.24 3.55
CA VAL A 193 -18.98 3.07 4.80
C VAL A 193 -18.15 2.24 5.77
N ASN A 194 -18.15 2.64 7.05
CA ASN A 194 -17.42 1.95 8.10
C ASN A 194 -18.40 1.19 9.00
N THR A 195 -17.98 0.02 9.45
CA THR A 195 -18.67 -0.70 10.51
C THR A 195 -17.70 -1.37 11.50
N LYS A 196 -18.19 -1.81 12.65
CA LYS A 196 -17.39 -2.35 13.74
C LYS A 196 -17.55 -3.87 13.84
N LEU A 197 -16.43 -4.57 13.76
CA LEU A 197 -16.29 -5.97 14.14
C LEU A 197 -15.90 -6.07 15.61
N THR A 198 -16.61 -6.90 16.37
CA THR A 198 -16.27 -7.29 17.74
C THR A 198 -16.04 -8.79 17.76
N VAL A 199 -14.89 -9.22 18.29
CA VAL A 199 -14.53 -10.63 18.46
C VAL A 199 -14.44 -10.90 19.95
N GLN A 200 -15.14 -11.92 20.42
CA GLN A 200 -15.17 -12.31 21.82
C GLN A 200 -14.62 -13.72 21.98
N THR A 201 -13.77 -13.91 22.99
CA THR A 201 -13.19 -15.20 23.32
C THR A 201 -13.82 -15.77 24.59
N SER A 202 -14.02 -17.07 24.66
CA SER A 202 -14.50 -17.78 25.85
C SER A 202 -13.33 -18.38 26.64
N SER A 203 -13.63 -18.99 27.79
CA SER A 203 -12.66 -19.71 28.61
C SER A 203 -12.13 -20.98 27.95
N SER A 204 -12.88 -21.52 26.98
CA SER A 204 -12.52 -22.71 26.19
C SER A 204 -11.75 -22.37 24.91
N ALA A 205 -11.48 -21.08 24.63
CA ALA A 205 -10.70 -20.68 23.47
C ALA A 205 -9.23 -21.08 23.60
N ASP A 206 -8.74 -21.92 22.67
CA ASP A 206 -7.36 -22.34 22.63
C ASP A 206 -6.42 -21.16 22.37
N LEU A 207 -5.26 -21.15 23.02
CA LEU A 207 -4.26 -20.08 22.82
C LEU A 207 -3.54 -20.28 21.49
N GLY A 208 -3.29 -19.20 20.77
CA GLY A 208 -2.61 -19.27 19.48
C GLY A 208 -2.99 -18.15 18.53
N GLU A 209 -2.44 -18.22 17.32
CA GLU A 209 -2.77 -17.33 16.22
C GLU A 209 -3.65 -18.07 15.21
N TYR A 210 -4.78 -17.46 14.86
CA TYR A 210 -5.79 -18.02 13.98
C TYR A 210 -6.01 -17.10 12.79
N ALA A 211 -5.85 -17.63 11.59
CA ALA A 211 -6.23 -16.92 10.38
C ALA A 211 -7.75 -17.00 10.20
N MET A 212 -8.39 -15.84 10.15
CA MET A 212 -9.81 -15.68 9.87
C MET A 212 -9.98 -14.93 8.55
N THR A 213 -11.13 -15.12 7.91
CA THR A 213 -11.42 -14.48 6.62
C THR A 213 -12.71 -13.68 6.75
N LEU A 214 -12.63 -12.37 6.57
CA LEU A 214 -13.79 -11.50 6.45
C LEU A 214 -14.22 -11.50 4.99
N ARG A 215 -15.48 -11.85 4.72
CA ARG A 215 -16.08 -11.93 3.39
C ARG A 215 -17.21 -10.92 3.27
N GLY A 216 -17.14 -10.05 2.27
CA GLY A 216 -18.24 -9.21 1.81
C GLY A 216 -18.89 -9.80 0.56
N THR A 217 -20.22 -9.84 0.53
CA THR A 217 -21.00 -10.38 -0.61
C THR A 217 -22.07 -9.39 -1.03
N SER A 218 -22.19 -9.14 -2.33
CA SER A 218 -23.30 -8.38 -2.93
C SER A 218 -23.74 -9.06 -4.22
N GLY A 219 -24.91 -9.70 -4.20
CA GLY A 219 -25.36 -10.54 -5.33
C GLY A 219 -24.35 -11.64 -5.66
N SER A 220 -23.78 -11.61 -6.87
CA SER A 220 -22.73 -12.54 -7.34
C SER A 220 -21.30 -12.07 -7.02
N LYS A 221 -21.11 -10.83 -6.55
CA LYS A 221 -19.78 -10.25 -6.26
C LYS A 221 -19.35 -10.62 -4.84
N VAL A 222 -18.16 -11.18 -4.72
CA VAL A 222 -17.60 -11.66 -3.43
C VAL A 222 -16.16 -11.21 -3.29
N HIS A 223 -15.86 -10.51 -2.20
CA HIS A 223 -14.51 -10.05 -1.85
C HIS A 223 -14.14 -10.50 -0.45
N SER A 224 -12.87 -10.83 -0.23
CA SER A 224 -12.40 -11.36 1.06
C SER A 224 -11.09 -10.72 1.51
N VAL A 225 -10.97 -10.48 2.81
CA VAL A 225 -9.76 -9.98 3.47
C VAL A 225 -9.38 -10.89 4.65
N ASN A 226 -8.09 -11.18 4.77
CA ASN A 226 -7.57 -12.02 5.85
C ASN A 226 -7.25 -11.16 7.08
N LEU A 227 -7.59 -11.68 8.27
CA LEU A 227 -7.24 -11.08 9.55
C LEU A 227 -6.73 -12.17 10.51
N VAL A 228 -5.78 -11.83 11.36
CA VAL A 228 -5.20 -12.76 12.34
C VAL A 228 -5.74 -12.45 13.74
N LEU A 229 -6.34 -13.43 14.39
CA LEU A 229 -6.69 -13.37 15.81
C LEU A 229 -5.62 -14.05 16.65
N ALA A 230 -4.97 -13.31 17.54
CA ALA A 230 -4.11 -13.86 18.57
C ALA A 230 -4.89 -13.99 19.88
N VAL A 231 -5.22 -15.22 20.27
CA VAL A 231 -5.85 -15.53 21.57
C VAL A 231 -4.76 -15.74 22.60
N ILE A 232 -4.76 -14.90 23.64
CA ILE A 232 -3.76 -14.91 24.72
C ILE A 232 -4.44 -15.10 26.08
N ASN A 233 -3.74 -15.59 27.09
CA ASN A 233 -4.32 -15.66 28.44
C ASN A 233 -4.01 -14.38 29.23
N ARG A 234 -4.86 -14.06 30.21
CA ARG A 234 -4.62 -12.97 31.18
C ARG A 234 -3.59 -13.47 32.18
N THR A 235 -2.31 -13.52 31.78
CA THR A 235 -1.25 -13.67 32.77
C THR A 235 -1.18 -12.36 33.56
N VAL A 236 -1.20 -12.45 34.89
CA VAL A 236 -0.75 -11.35 35.74
C VAL A 236 0.74 -11.16 35.40
N THR A 237 0.99 -10.26 34.44
CA THR A 237 2.24 -9.86 33.76
C THR A 237 2.85 -10.79 32.70
N PRO A 238 3.45 -10.24 31.62
CA PRO A 238 2.96 -9.18 30.73
C PRO A 238 2.60 -9.72 29.34
N ILE A 239 1.89 -8.89 28.56
CA ILE A 239 1.75 -8.87 27.09
C ILE A 239 2.80 -9.76 26.42
N PRO A 240 2.46 -10.67 25.47
CA PRO A 240 3.50 -11.43 24.76
C PRO A 240 4.55 -10.44 24.31
N LEU A 241 5.76 -10.54 24.89
CA LEU A 241 6.76 -9.48 24.77
C LEU A 241 7.06 -9.37 23.29
N ARG A 242 6.49 -8.38 22.62
CA ARG A 242 6.67 -8.15 21.19
C ARG A 242 7.84 -7.21 21.04
N CYS A 243 8.65 -7.39 20.01
CA CYS A 243 9.66 -6.41 19.62
C CYS A 243 8.97 -5.19 18.96
N ILE A 244 8.05 -4.53 19.66
CA ILE A 244 7.04 -3.63 19.08
C ILE A 244 7.63 -2.45 18.31
N ILE A 245 8.76 -1.90 18.76
CA ILE A 245 9.46 -0.86 18.02
C ILE A 245 10.00 -1.45 16.71
N ALA A 246 10.70 -2.59 16.75
CA ALA A 246 11.22 -3.23 15.55
C ALA A 246 10.09 -3.66 14.60
N THR A 247 9.00 -4.21 15.10
CA THR A 247 7.80 -4.55 14.31
C THR A 247 7.22 -3.31 13.63
N ALA A 248 7.05 -2.20 14.34
CA ALA A 248 6.57 -0.95 13.76
C ALA A 248 7.57 -0.34 12.76
N THR A 249 8.88 -0.54 12.99
CA THR A 249 9.95 -0.07 12.11
C THR A 249 10.06 -0.87 10.81
N TYR A 250 9.94 -2.20 10.86
CA TYR A 250 10.09 -3.07 9.69
C TYR A 250 8.74 -3.45 9.05
N GLY A 251 7.63 -3.09 9.68
CA GLY A 251 6.27 -3.21 9.14
C GLY A 251 5.64 -4.59 9.29
N SER A 252 6.37 -5.60 9.74
CA SER A 252 5.84 -6.94 10.00
C SER A 252 6.65 -7.68 11.05
N GLU A 253 5.97 -8.53 11.84
CA GLU A 253 6.61 -9.43 12.81
C GLU A 253 7.43 -10.54 12.14
N PHE A 254 7.17 -10.83 10.86
CA PHE A 254 7.83 -11.90 10.10
C PHE A 254 9.07 -11.44 9.34
N THR A 255 9.48 -10.18 9.50
CA THR A 255 10.71 -9.68 8.89
C THR A 255 11.94 -10.38 9.50
N PRO A 256 12.99 -10.65 8.71
CA PRO A 256 14.20 -11.32 9.21
C PRO A 256 14.81 -10.66 10.44
N GLU A 257 14.78 -9.33 10.51
CA GLU A 257 15.30 -8.52 11.61
C GLU A 257 14.52 -8.76 12.91
N VAL A 258 13.18 -8.77 12.83
CA VAL A 258 12.32 -9.02 13.98
C VAL A 258 12.41 -10.48 14.42
N GLN A 259 12.49 -11.41 13.47
CA GLN A 259 12.67 -12.84 13.76
C GLN A 259 14.02 -13.13 14.41
N PHE A 260 15.09 -12.48 13.98
CA PHE A 260 16.40 -12.54 14.62
C PHE A 260 16.32 -12.07 16.09
N LEU A 261 15.75 -10.89 16.35
CA LEU A 261 15.61 -10.36 17.71
C LEU A 261 14.82 -11.30 18.62
N ARG A 262 13.72 -11.89 18.12
CA ARG A 262 12.92 -12.87 18.85
C ARG A 262 13.72 -14.15 19.10
N GLY A 263 14.40 -14.67 18.08
CA GLY A 263 15.25 -15.85 18.20
C GLY A 263 16.35 -15.67 19.24
N PHE A 264 17.08 -14.56 19.20
CA PHE A 264 18.12 -14.24 20.16
C PHE A 264 17.56 -14.13 21.58
N ARG A 265 16.48 -13.38 21.77
CA ARG A 265 15.83 -13.24 23.07
C ARG A 265 15.31 -14.57 23.61
N ASP A 266 14.49 -15.28 22.83
CA ASP A 266 13.73 -16.44 23.30
C ASP A 266 14.62 -17.67 23.45
N LYS A 267 15.56 -17.89 22.51
CA LYS A 267 16.40 -19.10 22.49
C LYS A 267 17.73 -18.95 23.21
N ARG A 268 18.24 -17.72 23.40
CA ARG A 268 19.54 -17.48 24.07
C ARG A 268 19.37 -16.80 25.41
N VAL A 269 18.72 -15.64 25.44
CA VAL A 269 18.67 -14.80 26.65
C VAL A 269 17.72 -15.39 27.69
N LEU A 270 16.46 -15.66 27.33
CA LEU A 270 15.45 -16.19 28.25
C LEU A 270 15.72 -17.64 28.68
N ALA A 271 16.57 -18.37 27.94
CA ALA A 271 16.98 -19.72 28.28
C ALA A 271 17.96 -19.80 29.47
N THR A 272 18.36 -18.66 30.04
CA THR A 272 19.34 -18.56 31.12
C THR A 272 18.80 -17.76 32.30
N THR A 273 19.35 -18.00 33.48
CA THR A 273 19.00 -17.32 34.73
C THR A 273 19.47 -15.86 34.69
N ALA A 274 20.71 -15.61 34.29
CA ALA A 274 21.23 -14.24 34.17
C ALA A 274 20.46 -13.45 33.10
N GLY A 275 20.18 -14.07 31.95
CA GLY A 275 19.47 -13.43 30.84
C GLY A 275 18.00 -13.17 31.15
N SER A 276 17.27 -14.13 31.73
CA SER A 276 15.87 -13.92 32.15
C SER A 276 15.74 -12.85 33.24
N ALA A 277 16.63 -12.85 34.24
CA ALA A 277 16.70 -11.82 35.26
C ALA A 277 16.95 -10.42 34.66
N PHE A 278 17.85 -10.30 33.68
CA PHE A 278 18.05 -9.06 32.93
C PHE A 278 16.78 -8.65 32.17
N MET A 279 16.15 -9.60 31.48
CA MET A 279 14.95 -9.32 30.68
C MET A 279 13.80 -8.81 31.53
N GLU A 280 13.63 -9.25 32.77
CA GLU A 280 12.62 -8.67 33.66
C GLU A 280 12.82 -7.17 33.90
N VAL A 281 14.05 -6.75 34.21
CA VAL A 281 14.39 -5.34 34.43
C VAL A 281 14.29 -4.56 33.14
N PHE A 282 14.84 -5.10 32.05
CA PHE A 282 14.81 -4.49 30.74
C PHE A 282 13.39 -4.30 30.23
N ASN A 283 12.52 -5.29 30.37
CA ASN A 283 11.13 -5.22 29.92
C ASN A 283 10.36 -4.14 30.69
N ALA A 284 10.52 -4.07 32.01
CA ALA A 284 9.88 -3.02 32.82
C ALA A 284 10.26 -1.62 32.32
N TRP A 285 11.53 -1.41 31.98
CA TRP A 285 12.00 -0.16 31.38
C TRP A 285 11.52 0.03 29.93
N TYR A 286 11.69 -0.95 29.05
CA TYR A 286 11.38 -0.86 27.62
C TYR A 286 9.89 -0.64 27.36
N TYR A 287 9.00 -1.39 28.02
CA TYR A 287 7.56 -1.26 27.83
C TYR A 287 6.95 -0.04 28.52
N SER A 288 7.71 0.68 29.35
CA SER A 288 7.26 1.94 29.93
C SER A 288 7.07 3.06 28.89
N PHE A 289 7.77 2.99 27.75
CA PHE A 289 7.72 4.02 26.70
C PHE A 289 7.52 3.46 25.28
N SER A 290 7.91 2.20 25.03
CA SER A 290 7.92 1.64 23.67
C SER A 290 6.54 1.58 22.97
N PRO A 291 5.38 1.42 23.65
CA PRO A 291 4.09 1.43 22.96
C PRO A 291 3.77 2.76 22.29
N GLN A 292 4.12 3.88 22.95
CA GLN A 292 3.90 5.23 22.43
C GLN A 292 4.77 5.46 21.18
N ILE A 293 6.03 5.03 21.22
CA ILE A 293 6.96 5.12 20.09
C ILE A 293 6.49 4.22 18.94
N ALA A 294 6.10 2.98 19.21
CA ALA A 294 5.62 2.05 18.19
C ALA A 294 4.34 2.55 17.50
N GLY A 295 3.39 3.11 18.26
CA GLY A 295 2.19 3.74 17.71
C GLY A 295 2.52 4.92 16.79
N TRP A 296 3.49 5.76 17.17
CA TRP A 296 3.94 6.87 16.34
C TRP A 296 4.62 6.40 15.04
N LEU A 297 5.45 5.35 15.09
CA LEU A 297 6.12 4.76 13.93
C LEU A 297 5.16 4.06 12.96
N ALA A 298 4.02 3.57 13.46
CA ALA A 298 3.01 2.92 12.63
C ALA A 298 2.39 3.91 11.62
N VAL A 299 2.25 5.18 12.00
CA VAL A 299 1.58 6.22 11.21
C VAL A 299 2.56 7.09 10.41
N ASN A 300 3.84 7.13 10.77
CA ASN A 300 4.83 8.06 10.18
C ASN A 300 5.91 7.32 9.35
N PRO A 301 5.84 7.33 8.00
CA PRO A 301 6.83 6.65 7.15
C PRO A 301 8.24 7.22 7.25
N ALA A 302 8.41 8.54 7.32
CA ALA A 302 9.74 9.16 7.44
C ALA A 302 10.43 8.78 8.77
N ALA A 303 9.67 8.74 9.86
CA ALA A 303 10.13 8.29 11.16
C ALA A 303 10.58 6.83 11.16
N ARG A 304 9.90 5.98 10.38
CA ARG A 304 10.24 4.59 10.17
C ARG A 304 11.63 4.45 9.56
N GLU A 305 11.92 5.19 8.49
CA GLU A 305 13.23 5.14 7.81
C GLU A 305 14.36 5.63 8.71
N VAL A 306 14.14 6.71 9.48
CA VAL A 306 15.11 7.16 10.50
C VAL A 306 15.35 6.08 11.55
N THR A 307 14.28 5.42 12.01
CA THR A 307 14.40 4.36 13.03
C THR A 307 15.10 3.12 12.48
N LYS A 308 14.94 2.76 11.19
CA LYS A 308 15.72 1.69 10.55
C LYS A 308 17.22 1.99 10.61
N ILE A 309 17.61 3.22 10.28
CA ILE A 309 19.01 3.66 10.35
C ILE A 309 19.52 3.58 11.79
N LEU A 310 18.71 3.99 12.78
CA LEU A 310 19.08 3.91 14.19
C LEU A 310 19.14 2.48 14.73
N LEU A 311 18.32 1.55 14.23
CA LEU A 311 18.31 0.14 14.66
C LEU A 311 19.36 -0.71 13.95
N ALA A 312 19.80 -0.33 12.75
CA ALA A 312 20.78 -1.09 11.98
C ALA A 312 22.08 -1.39 12.77
N PRO A 313 22.75 -0.41 13.41
CA PRO A 313 23.93 -0.71 14.22
C PRO A 313 23.60 -1.57 15.45
N LEU A 314 22.42 -1.40 16.07
CA LEU A 314 21.99 -2.25 17.18
C LEU A 314 21.86 -3.71 16.74
N LEU A 315 21.25 -3.98 15.59
CA LEU A 315 21.12 -5.34 15.04
C LEU A 315 22.49 -5.95 14.76
N ALA A 316 23.42 -5.20 14.16
CA ALA A 316 24.78 -5.65 13.92
C ALA A 316 25.52 -5.99 15.24
N ILE A 317 25.36 -5.17 16.27
CA ILE A 317 25.93 -5.43 17.61
C ILE A 317 25.36 -6.71 18.20
N LEU A 318 24.05 -6.95 18.06
CA LEU A 318 23.41 -8.16 18.58
C LEU A 318 23.82 -9.42 17.81
N HIS A 319 24.07 -9.33 16.50
CA HIS A 319 24.69 -10.43 15.75
C HIS A 319 26.09 -10.75 16.25
N LEU A 320 26.92 -9.73 16.53
CA LEU A 320 28.24 -9.94 17.13
C LEU A 320 28.15 -10.57 18.54
N ALA A 321 27.15 -10.17 19.32
CA ALA A 321 26.87 -10.76 20.62
C ALA A 321 26.39 -12.23 20.51
N GLU A 322 25.64 -12.59 19.47
CA GLU A 322 25.29 -13.98 19.21
C GLU A 322 26.52 -14.82 18.82
N ILE A 323 27.43 -14.27 18.02
CA ILE A 323 28.70 -14.93 17.70
C ILE A 323 29.53 -15.15 18.98
N SER A 324 29.61 -14.16 19.86
CA SER A 324 30.34 -14.31 21.14
C SER A 324 29.66 -15.28 22.11
N TYR A 325 28.33 -15.39 22.09
CA TYR A 325 27.60 -16.45 22.79
C TYR A 325 28.09 -17.84 22.33
N GLY A 326 28.25 -18.02 21.01
CA GLY A 326 28.75 -19.27 20.42
C GLY A 326 30.11 -19.72 20.96
N ALA A 327 31.00 -18.78 21.30
CA ALA A 327 32.34 -19.09 21.80
C ALA A 327 32.34 -19.77 23.19
N LEU A 328 31.30 -19.57 23.99
CA LEU A 328 31.15 -20.15 25.33
C LEU A 328 29.89 -21.04 25.45
N ALA A 329 29.38 -21.56 24.33
CA ALA A 329 28.11 -22.30 24.29
C ALA A 329 28.07 -23.55 25.20
N PHE A 330 29.22 -24.08 25.61
CA PHE A 330 29.33 -25.16 26.60
C PHE A 330 28.84 -24.76 28.01
N SER A 331 28.74 -23.45 28.28
CA SER A 331 28.25 -22.87 29.52
C SER A 331 27.26 -21.74 29.23
N PRO A 332 25.94 -22.02 29.13
CA PRO A 332 24.94 -21.04 28.69
C PRO A 332 24.91 -19.74 29.51
N GLU A 333 25.14 -19.82 30.83
CA GLU A 333 25.22 -18.63 31.71
C GLU A 333 26.47 -17.78 31.42
N ALA A 334 27.62 -18.40 31.18
CA ALA A 334 28.83 -17.65 30.81
C ALA A 334 28.71 -17.09 29.37
N ALA A 335 28.04 -17.82 28.48
CA ALA A 335 27.78 -17.38 27.11
C ALA A 335 26.87 -16.15 27.04
N VAL A 336 25.73 -16.16 27.76
CA VAL A 336 24.81 -15.03 27.77
C VAL A 336 25.43 -13.80 28.44
N THR A 337 26.24 -14.02 29.49
CA THR A 337 26.92 -12.91 30.17
C THR A 337 27.97 -12.30 29.28
N LEU A 338 28.81 -13.10 28.59
CA LEU A 338 29.74 -12.59 27.59
C LEU A 338 29.04 -11.86 26.44
N ALA A 339 27.96 -12.42 25.91
CA ALA A 339 27.15 -11.78 24.88
C ALA A 339 26.60 -10.42 25.36
N GLY A 340 26.12 -10.35 26.60
CA GLY A 340 25.69 -9.11 27.25
C GLY A 340 26.81 -8.09 27.42
N LEU A 341 28.02 -8.52 27.79
CA LEU A 341 29.21 -7.66 27.89
C LEU A 341 29.58 -7.06 26.52
N VAL A 342 29.62 -7.90 25.48
CA VAL A 342 29.91 -7.48 24.10
C VAL A 342 28.86 -6.50 23.61
N ALA A 343 27.57 -6.83 23.75
CA ALA A 343 26.48 -5.95 23.33
C ALA A 343 26.52 -4.60 24.06
N SER A 344 26.60 -4.61 25.39
CA SER A 344 26.57 -3.39 26.20
C SER A 344 27.77 -2.48 25.94
N SER A 345 28.96 -3.05 25.79
CA SER A 345 30.17 -2.27 25.48
C SER A 345 30.08 -1.60 24.10
N LEU A 346 29.64 -2.32 23.07
CA LEU A 346 29.48 -1.78 21.72
C LEU A 346 28.34 -0.75 21.64
N ILE A 347 27.22 -0.97 22.34
CA ILE A 347 26.15 0.03 22.46
C ILE A 347 26.69 1.31 23.10
N GLY A 348 27.49 1.17 24.17
CA GLY A 348 28.18 2.29 24.81
C GLY A 348 29.06 3.07 23.84
N VAL A 349 29.87 2.39 23.03
CA VAL A 349 30.75 3.00 22.03
C VAL A 349 29.94 3.71 20.94
N VAL A 350 28.93 3.05 20.38
CA VAL A 350 28.23 3.53 19.17
C VAL A 350 27.21 4.65 19.48
N TYR A 351 26.41 4.49 20.53
CA TYR A 351 25.31 5.42 20.82
C TYR A 351 25.70 6.52 21.81
N PHE A 352 26.47 6.20 22.84
CA PHE A 352 26.79 7.14 23.92
C PHE A 352 28.18 7.77 23.77
N GLY A 353 29.12 7.06 23.16
CA GLY A 353 30.51 7.48 22.96
C GLY A 353 30.66 8.81 22.22
N PRO A 354 30.01 9.05 21.06
CA PRO A 354 30.15 10.30 20.32
C PRO A 354 29.69 11.52 21.11
N ALA A 355 28.53 11.43 21.77
CA ALA A 355 28.00 12.51 22.60
C ALA A 355 28.94 12.82 23.78
N LEU A 356 29.43 11.77 24.46
CA LEU A 356 30.38 11.92 25.56
C LEU A 356 31.73 12.52 25.11
N ALA A 357 32.23 12.13 23.92
CA ALA A 357 33.47 12.68 23.37
C ALA A 357 33.35 14.16 22.97
N ILE A 358 32.15 14.60 22.60
CA ILE A 358 31.84 16.01 22.30
C ILE A 358 31.78 16.83 23.61
N THR A 359 31.04 16.36 24.62
CA THR A 359 30.90 17.09 25.89
C THR A 359 32.22 17.19 26.66
N LEU A 360 33.05 16.15 26.61
CA LEU A 360 34.36 16.13 27.26
C LEU A 360 35.47 16.82 26.45
N ARG A 361 35.16 17.40 25.28
CA ARG A 361 36.13 18.09 24.40
C ARG A 361 36.89 19.22 25.10
N GLY A 362 36.33 19.82 26.14
CA GLY A 362 36.95 20.89 26.93
C GLY A 362 37.45 20.49 28.32
N TYR A 363 37.35 19.22 28.70
CA TYR A 363 37.58 18.78 30.08
C TYR A 363 38.87 17.95 30.20
N THR A 364 39.92 18.53 30.79
CA THR A 364 41.26 17.92 30.93
C THR A 364 41.65 17.64 32.40
N GLY A 365 40.67 17.53 33.30
CA GLY A 365 40.90 17.37 34.74
C GLY A 365 41.22 15.93 35.21
N PRO A 366 41.78 15.76 36.43
CA PRO A 366 42.11 14.45 37.03
C PRO A 366 40.89 13.58 37.40
N THR A 367 39.68 14.13 37.23
CA THR A 367 38.37 13.52 37.47
C THR A 367 38.12 12.27 36.61
N TRP A 368 38.71 12.18 35.42
CA TRP A 368 38.60 11.00 34.55
C TRP A 368 39.13 9.71 35.19
N LYS A 369 40.28 9.78 35.89
CA LYS A 369 40.87 8.62 36.58
C LYS A 369 39.98 8.13 37.71
N LYS A 370 39.29 9.04 38.40
CA LYS A 370 38.30 8.70 39.44
C LYS A 370 37.09 7.99 38.83
N MET A 371 36.61 8.48 37.68
CA MET A 371 35.47 7.88 36.98
C MET A 371 35.78 6.46 36.47
N ILE A 372 36.95 6.23 35.84
CA ILE A 372 37.36 4.87 35.44
C ILE A 372 37.43 3.95 36.66
N ARG A 373 38.00 4.41 37.78
CA ARG A 373 38.09 3.61 39.00
C ARG A 373 36.71 3.23 39.53
N LEU A 374 35.76 4.17 39.55
CA LEU A 374 34.38 3.88 39.98
C LEU A 374 33.71 2.85 39.07
N ILE A 375 33.86 3.00 37.74
CA ILE A 375 33.33 2.04 36.77
C ILE A 375 33.96 0.66 36.97
N ALA A 376 35.28 0.57 37.17
CA ALA A 376 35.99 -0.69 37.39
C ALA A 376 35.58 -1.36 38.70
N VAL A 377 35.37 -0.59 39.78
CA VAL A 377 34.87 -1.11 41.06
C VAL A 377 33.44 -1.64 40.91
N ALA A 378 32.55 -0.87 40.26
CA ALA A 378 31.17 -1.31 40.01
C ALA A 378 31.13 -2.56 39.12
N TRP A 379 32.00 -2.65 38.12
CA TRP A 379 32.14 -3.83 37.25
C TRP A 379 32.61 -5.05 38.02
N GLY A 380 33.68 -4.94 38.81
CA GLY A 380 34.19 -6.05 39.62
C GLY A 380 33.21 -6.52 40.69
N PHE A 381 32.55 -5.57 41.38
CA PHE A 381 31.53 -5.88 42.38
C PHE A 381 30.32 -6.59 41.76
N SER A 382 29.82 -6.11 40.62
CA SER A 382 28.67 -6.73 39.94
C SER A 382 29.00 -8.12 39.41
N LEU A 383 30.22 -8.38 38.93
CA LEU A 383 30.62 -9.73 38.51
C LEU A 383 30.70 -10.70 39.69
N LEU A 384 31.25 -10.26 40.82
CA LEU A 384 31.28 -11.06 42.06
C LEU A 384 29.87 -11.32 42.60
N LEU A 385 29.00 -10.32 42.58
CA LEU A 385 27.59 -10.44 42.97
C LEU A 385 26.80 -11.36 42.03
N LEU A 386 27.12 -11.35 40.73
CA LEU A 386 26.50 -12.22 39.75
C LEU A 386 26.87 -13.68 40.00
N VAL A 387 28.16 -13.97 40.19
CA VAL A 387 28.65 -15.33 40.46
C VAL A 387 28.08 -15.85 41.78
N SER A 388 28.12 -15.05 42.85
CA SER A 388 27.57 -15.45 44.15
C SER A 388 26.04 -15.60 44.12
N GLY A 389 25.34 -14.71 43.41
CA GLY A 389 23.89 -14.75 43.23
C GLY A 389 23.42 -15.97 42.43
N LEU A 390 24.15 -16.35 41.37
CA LEU A 390 23.88 -17.57 40.61
C LEU A 390 24.15 -18.82 41.45
N ALA A 391 25.28 -18.87 42.18
CA ALA A 391 25.63 -20.00 43.05
C ALA A 391 24.63 -20.20 44.20
N ALA A 392 24.08 -19.11 44.74
CA ALA A 392 23.08 -19.13 45.80
C ALA A 392 21.62 -19.17 45.29
N CYS A 393 21.39 -19.22 43.96
CA CYS A 393 20.08 -19.10 43.31
C CYS A 393 19.24 -17.89 43.78
N LEU A 394 19.90 -16.79 44.15
CA LEU A 394 19.25 -15.58 44.66
C LEU A 394 18.90 -14.63 43.52
N LEU A 395 17.71 -14.78 42.94
CA LEU A 395 17.26 -14.04 41.75
C LEU A 395 17.32 -12.52 41.90
N LEU A 396 17.03 -11.97 43.08
CA LEU A 396 17.12 -10.52 43.31
C LEU A 396 18.57 -10.02 43.20
N ALA A 397 19.53 -10.78 43.74
CA ALA A 397 20.95 -10.44 43.60
C ALA A 397 21.41 -10.54 42.14
N VAL A 398 20.94 -11.56 41.40
CA VAL A 398 21.21 -11.70 39.96
C VAL A 398 20.67 -10.50 39.18
N LYS A 399 19.42 -10.07 39.42
CA LYS A 399 18.81 -8.89 38.78
C LYS A 399 19.60 -7.61 39.01
N VAL A 400 20.00 -7.36 40.26
CA VAL A 400 20.81 -6.19 40.63
C VAL A 400 22.19 -6.29 39.97
N ALA A 401 22.83 -7.45 40.03
CA ALA A 401 24.15 -7.69 39.47
C ALA A 401 24.18 -7.46 37.95
N VAL A 402 23.28 -8.08 37.17
CA VAL A 402 23.25 -7.91 35.70
C VAL A 402 22.94 -6.48 35.29
N SER A 403 22.09 -5.77 36.04
CA SER A 403 21.77 -4.37 35.77
C SER A 403 22.98 -3.45 35.98
N ILE A 404 23.70 -3.61 37.09
CA ILE A 404 24.92 -2.86 37.38
C ILE A 404 26.00 -3.20 36.35
N LEU A 405 26.14 -4.48 35.99
CA LEU A 405 27.13 -4.95 35.03
C LEU A 405 26.89 -4.35 33.64
N VAL A 406 25.64 -4.33 33.16
CA VAL A 406 25.26 -3.71 31.88
C VAL A 406 25.53 -2.20 31.89
N LEU A 407 25.15 -1.49 32.95
CA LEU A 407 25.38 -0.04 33.05
C LEU A 407 26.88 0.30 33.14
N ALA A 408 27.65 -0.47 33.91
CA ALA A 408 29.10 -0.29 34.04
C ALA A 408 29.82 -0.55 32.71
N THR A 409 29.43 -1.60 31.98
CA THR A 409 30.03 -1.94 30.67
C THR A 409 29.67 -0.94 29.59
N LEU A 410 28.42 -0.51 29.52
CA LEU A 410 27.98 0.56 28.62
C LEU A 410 28.74 1.86 28.89
N SER A 411 28.87 2.23 30.16
CA SER A 411 29.64 3.40 30.59
C SER A 411 31.12 3.27 30.21
N SER A 412 31.71 2.09 30.39
CA SER A 412 33.10 1.82 30.02
C SER A 412 33.33 1.96 28.50
N GLY A 413 32.41 1.44 27.67
CA GLY A 413 32.48 1.54 26.22
C GLY A 413 32.40 2.99 25.73
N ALA A 414 31.43 3.76 26.24
CA ALA A 414 31.31 5.19 25.94
C ALA A 414 32.58 5.96 26.32
N CYS A 415 33.17 5.58 27.46
CA CYS A 415 34.37 6.21 27.96
C CYS A 415 35.62 5.95 27.12
N LEU A 416 35.81 4.72 26.62
CA LEU A 416 36.95 4.34 25.80
C LEU A 416 37.06 5.20 24.53
N LEU A 417 35.95 5.41 23.82
CA LEU A 417 35.92 6.24 22.61
C LEU A 417 36.30 7.70 22.93
N SER A 418 35.81 8.22 24.05
CA SER A 418 36.09 9.59 24.49
C SER A 418 37.57 9.80 24.85
N ILE A 419 38.21 8.81 25.49
CA ILE A 419 39.67 8.84 25.74
C ILE A 419 40.45 8.80 24.43
N ALA A 420 40.09 7.87 23.54
CA ALA A 420 40.79 7.71 22.28
C ALA A 420 40.73 9.02 21.47
N ALA A 421 39.56 9.64 21.38
CA ALA A 421 39.37 10.92 20.71
C ALA A 421 40.17 12.08 21.33
N SER A 422 40.21 12.18 22.67
CA SER A 422 40.98 13.22 23.36
C SER A 422 42.49 13.04 23.22
N ARG A 423 43.00 11.80 23.29
CA ARG A 423 44.42 11.50 23.06
C ARG A 423 44.84 11.73 21.62
N MET A 424 44.04 11.33 20.65
CA MET A 424 44.31 11.56 19.22
C MET A 424 44.40 13.06 18.91
N ARG A 425 43.52 13.88 19.50
CA ARG A 425 43.61 15.35 19.42
C ARG A 425 44.89 15.93 20.03
N LEU A 426 45.33 15.41 21.18
CA LEU A 426 46.58 15.85 21.81
C LEU A 426 47.80 15.49 20.97
N LEU A 427 47.79 14.34 20.30
CA LEU A 427 48.84 13.94 19.37
C LEU A 427 48.85 14.83 18.12
N LEU A 428 47.69 15.11 17.52
CA LEU A 428 47.56 16.01 16.37
C LEU A 428 47.97 17.46 16.69
N ARG A 429 47.74 17.93 17.92
CA ARG A 429 48.22 19.25 18.39
C ARG A 429 49.71 19.31 18.71
N ARG A 430 50.39 18.17 18.86
CA ARG A 430 51.84 18.10 19.07
C ARG A 430 52.62 17.91 17.77
N SER A 431 51.95 17.55 16.68
CA SER A 431 52.52 17.38 15.34
C SER A 431 52.37 18.61 14.43
N ILE A 432 51.67 19.65 14.91
CA ILE A 432 51.57 21.00 14.35
C ILE A 432 52.32 21.91 15.32
#